data_AF-A0A060M289-F1
#
_entry.id   AF-A0A060M289-F1
#
_cell.length_a   1.000
_cell.length_b   1.000
_cell.length_c   1.000
_cell.angle_alpha   90.00
_cell.angle_beta   90.00
_cell.angle_gamma   90.00
#
_symmetry.space_group_name_H-M   'P 1'
#
loop_
_entity.id
_entity.type
_entity.pdbx_description
1 polymer ?
#
loop_
_entity_poly.entity_id
_entity_poly.type
_entity_poly.pdbx_seq_one_letter_code
_entity_poly.pdbx_strand_id
1 'polypeptide(L)'
;MFSDKRLIRYILRKGSDQAAEELIRRYYDDLYYYLYRQIGNGDDALDLTQEVFISALKGLSSYDDRKSSFRTWLFRIGTYKVIDSRRKLKITWFELKEGELVEEQDFHETLYQKELLDAINQYVANFQPEIQEIFHLRVYGELSFPEISSLLAQKEERIKALYYRLIKKVREEFHDYE
;
A
#
# COMPACT_ATOMS: atom_id res chain seq x y z
N MET A 1 21.34 -1.22 -17.87
CA MET A 1 20.25 -1.92 -17.17
C MET A 1 18.99 -1.84 -18.02
N PHE A 2 18.23 -2.92 -18.22
CA PHE A 2 16.98 -2.86 -19.00
C PHE A 2 15.86 -2.17 -18.21
N SER A 3 14.94 -1.49 -18.90
CA SER A 3 13.74 -0.92 -18.26
C SER A 3 12.76 -2.01 -17.82
N ASP A 4 11.92 -1.70 -16.82
CA ASP A 4 10.94 -2.66 -16.27
C ASP A 4 9.99 -3.15 -17.36
N LYS A 5 9.50 -2.24 -18.20
CA LYS A 5 8.67 -2.58 -19.36
C LYS A 5 9.32 -3.60 -20.29
N ARG A 6 10.64 -3.53 -20.45
CA ARG A 6 11.38 -4.48 -21.28
C ARG A 6 11.54 -5.82 -20.57
N LEU A 7 11.89 -5.83 -19.29
CA LEU A 7 11.98 -7.05 -18.47
C LEU A 7 10.63 -7.79 -18.45
N ILE A 8 9.54 -7.09 -18.11
CA ILE A 8 8.17 -7.61 -18.09
C ILE A 8 7.79 -8.21 -19.44
N ARG A 9 8.14 -7.57 -20.55
CA ARG A 9 7.88 -8.11 -21.89
C ARG A 9 8.62 -9.42 -22.14
N TYR A 10 9.87 -9.55 -21.69
CA TYR A 10 10.62 -10.81 -21.81
C TYR A 10 10.02 -11.91 -20.95
N ILE A 11 9.59 -11.60 -19.72
CA ILE A 11 8.91 -12.55 -18.85
C ILE A 11 7.65 -13.07 -19.55
N LEU A 12 6.76 -12.18 -19.99
CA LEU A 12 5.46 -12.55 -20.56
C LEU A 12 5.55 -13.25 -21.92
N ARG A 13 6.51 -12.90 -22.78
CA ARG A 13 6.60 -13.46 -24.15
C ARG A 13 7.56 -14.63 -24.28
N LYS A 14 8.55 -14.73 -23.40
CA LYS A 14 9.65 -15.69 -23.52
C LYS A 14 9.83 -16.56 -22.28
N GLY A 15 9.09 -16.32 -21.20
CA GLY A 15 9.27 -17.05 -19.94
C GLY A 15 10.68 -16.87 -19.39
N SER A 16 11.26 -15.67 -19.53
CA SER A 16 12.66 -15.43 -19.18
C SER A 16 12.85 -15.31 -17.66
N ASP A 17 13.39 -16.37 -17.05
CA ASP A 17 13.72 -16.40 -15.62
C ASP A 17 14.74 -15.32 -15.25
N GLN A 18 15.73 -15.07 -16.10
CA GLN A 18 16.72 -14.01 -15.92
C GLN A 18 16.08 -12.62 -15.85
N ALA A 19 15.05 -12.37 -16.64
CA ALA A 19 14.33 -11.11 -16.61
C ALA A 19 13.46 -10.98 -15.35
N ALA A 20 12.91 -12.09 -14.84
CA ALA A 20 12.18 -12.13 -13.57
C ALA A 20 13.12 -11.91 -12.38
N GLU A 21 14.27 -12.57 -12.36
CA GLU A 21 15.28 -12.42 -11.31
C GLU A 21 15.79 -10.98 -11.22
N GLU A 22 16.12 -10.35 -12.35
CA GLU A 22 16.54 -8.95 -12.38
C GLU A 22 15.43 -7.99 -11.92
N LEU A 23 14.17 -8.29 -12.24
CA LEU A 23 13.03 -7.50 -11.77
C LEU A 23 12.84 -7.65 -10.26
N ILE A 24 12.91 -8.88 -9.72
CA ILE A 24 12.84 -9.14 -8.28
C ILE A 24 13.97 -8.43 -7.56
N ARG A 25 15.23 -8.65 -8.00
CA ARG A 25 16.43 -8.06 -7.39
C ARG A 25 16.34 -6.55 -7.28
N ARG A 26 15.73 -5.88 -8.26
CA ARG A 26 15.56 -4.42 -8.28
C ARG A 26 14.61 -3.91 -7.21
N TYR A 27 13.57 -4.66 -6.89
CA TYR A 27 12.49 -4.20 -6.00
C TYR A 27 12.45 -4.93 -4.66
N TYR A 28 13.32 -5.91 -4.45
CA TYR A 28 13.27 -6.76 -3.27
C TYR A 28 13.41 -5.94 -1.98
N ASP A 29 14.48 -5.17 -1.86
CA ASP A 29 14.74 -4.37 -0.66
C ASP A 29 13.64 -3.31 -0.45
N ASP A 30 13.27 -2.59 -1.50
CA ASP A 30 12.18 -1.60 -1.48
C ASP A 30 10.86 -2.19 -0.97
N LEU A 31 10.48 -3.36 -1.49
CA LEU A 31 9.26 -4.05 -1.08
C LEU A 31 9.36 -4.60 0.34
N TYR A 32 10.51 -5.20 0.69
CA TYR A 32 10.76 -5.70 2.02
C TYR A 32 10.64 -4.59 3.06
N TYR A 33 11.33 -3.45 2.86
CA TYR A 33 11.23 -2.30 3.76
C TYR A 33 9.80 -1.74 3.81
N TYR A 34 9.11 -1.67 2.66
CA TYR A 34 7.72 -1.26 2.60
C TYR A 34 6.80 -2.13 3.47
N LEU A 35 6.96 -3.45 3.42
CA LEU A 35 6.17 -4.40 4.21
C LEU A 35 6.60 -4.42 5.68
N TYR A 36 7.90 -4.39 5.95
CA TYR A 36 8.46 -4.36 7.30
C TYR A 36 7.94 -3.15 8.11
N ARG A 37 7.90 -1.96 7.50
CA ARG A 37 7.34 -0.75 8.15
C ARG A 37 5.87 -0.93 8.54
N GLN A 38 5.12 -1.79 7.85
CA GLN A 38 3.71 -2.04 8.14
C GLN A 38 3.49 -3.13 9.18
N ILE A 39 4.33 -4.17 9.20
CA ILE A 39 4.13 -5.38 9.99
C ILE A 39 4.95 -5.38 11.29
N GLY A 40 6.10 -4.71 11.31
CA GLY A 40 6.96 -4.61 12.49
C GLY A 40 7.74 -5.88 12.86
N ASN A 41 7.55 -6.99 12.12
CA ASN A 41 8.28 -8.25 12.26
C ASN A 41 9.07 -8.54 10.98
N GLY A 42 10.38 -8.80 11.14
CA GLY A 42 11.29 -9.06 10.02
C GLY A 42 11.02 -10.37 9.29
N ASP A 43 10.77 -11.46 10.03
CA ASP A 43 10.53 -12.79 9.46
C ASP A 43 9.20 -12.80 8.69
N ASP A 44 8.12 -12.24 9.29
CA ASP A 44 6.82 -12.13 8.61
C ASP A 44 6.92 -11.24 7.34
N ALA A 45 7.73 -10.18 7.39
CA ALA A 45 7.96 -9.30 6.25
C ALA A 45 8.75 -10.01 5.13
N LEU A 46 9.74 -10.86 5.47
CA LEU A 46 10.47 -11.66 4.48
C LEU A 46 9.54 -12.66 3.78
N ASP A 47 8.70 -13.35 4.54
CA ASP A 47 7.74 -14.31 3.99
C ASP A 47 6.72 -13.61 3.07
N LEU A 48 6.14 -12.49 3.53
CA LEU A 48 5.22 -11.71 2.72
C LEU A 48 5.88 -11.11 1.47
N THR A 49 7.14 -10.71 1.54
CA THR A 49 7.90 -10.23 0.38
C THR A 49 7.96 -11.31 -0.71
N GLN A 50 8.29 -12.54 -0.32
CA GLN A 50 8.32 -13.67 -1.26
C GLN A 50 6.94 -13.93 -1.87
N GLU A 51 5.90 -13.97 -1.04
CA GLU A 51 4.54 -14.18 -1.52
C GLU A 51 4.07 -13.09 -2.48
N VAL A 52 4.40 -11.84 -2.22
CA VAL A 52 4.08 -10.71 -3.11
C VAL A 52 4.75 -10.89 -4.46
N PHE A 53 6.02 -11.27 -4.53
CA PHE A 53 6.69 -11.51 -5.81
C PHE A 53 6.08 -12.70 -6.56
N ILE A 54 5.72 -13.78 -5.86
CA ILE A 54 5.01 -14.91 -6.47
C ILE A 54 3.67 -14.46 -7.06
N SER A 55 2.88 -13.69 -6.29
CA SER A 55 1.61 -13.12 -6.75
C SER A 55 1.82 -12.15 -7.92
N ALA A 56 2.85 -11.31 -7.87
CA ALA A 56 3.18 -10.36 -8.92
C ALA A 56 3.57 -11.06 -10.22
N LEU A 57 4.42 -12.07 -10.19
CA LEU A 57 4.79 -12.84 -11.38
C LEU A 57 3.59 -13.58 -11.99
N LYS A 58 2.73 -14.19 -11.15
CA LYS A 58 1.49 -14.85 -11.60
C LYS A 58 0.49 -13.86 -12.21
N GLY A 59 0.39 -12.66 -11.62
CA GLY A 59 -0.52 -11.60 -12.05
C GLY A 59 0.07 -10.65 -13.09
N LEU A 60 1.31 -10.86 -13.56
CA LEU A 60 2.08 -9.87 -14.31
C LEU A 60 1.42 -9.45 -15.63
N SER A 61 0.60 -10.31 -16.21
CA SER A 61 -0.19 -10.03 -17.42
C SER A 61 -1.25 -8.93 -17.20
N SER A 62 -1.66 -8.68 -15.96
CA SER A 62 -2.64 -7.65 -15.59
C SER A 62 -2.01 -6.28 -15.33
N TYR A 63 -0.67 -6.19 -15.27
CA TYR A 63 0.01 -4.93 -15.05
C TYR A 63 -0.16 -4.00 -16.27
N ASP A 64 -0.60 -2.76 -16.00
CA ASP A 64 -0.76 -1.71 -17.01
C ASP A 64 0.16 -0.53 -16.69
N ASP A 65 1.19 -0.35 -17.51
CA ASP A 65 2.20 0.70 -17.35
C ASP A 65 1.66 2.11 -17.60
N ARG A 66 0.43 2.24 -18.12
CA ARG A 66 -0.26 3.53 -18.27
C ARG A 66 -0.96 3.97 -16.99
N LYS A 67 -1.28 3.03 -16.08
CA LYS A 67 -1.97 3.33 -14.82
C LYS A 67 -1.00 3.65 -13.70
N SER A 68 0.14 2.97 -13.65
CA SER A 68 1.11 3.14 -12.56
C SER A 68 2.49 2.56 -12.92
N SER A 69 3.51 2.98 -12.18
CA SER A 69 4.82 2.32 -12.22
C SER A 69 4.71 0.87 -11.73
N PHE A 70 5.67 0.01 -12.10
CA PHE A 70 5.70 -1.37 -11.59
C PHE A 70 5.86 -1.38 -10.06
N ARG A 71 6.66 -0.47 -9.49
CA ARG A 71 6.83 -0.32 -8.04
C ARG A 71 5.49 -0.05 -7.35
N THR A 72 4.72 0.91 -7.85
CA THR A 72 3.40 1.27 -7.33
C THR A 72 2.42 0.10 -7.39
N TRP A 73 2.39 -0.62 -8.52
CA TRP A 73 1.57 -1.81 -8.68
C TRP A 73 1.99 -2.95 -7.75
N LEU A 74 3.29 -3.18 -7.58
CA LEU A 74 3.84 -4.17 -6.67
C LEU A 74 3.48 -3.86 -5.21
N PHE A 75 3.59 -2.59 -4.81
CA PHE A 75 3.23 -2.15 -3.47
C PHE A 75 1.76 -2.39 -3.18
N ARG A 76 0.87 -2.17 -4.15
CA ARG A 76 -0.56 -2.49 -4.01
C ARG A 76 -0.80 -3.97 -3.70
N ILE A 77 -0.09 -4.87 -4.37
CA ILE A 77 -0.17 -6.32 -4.08
C ILE A 77 0.28 -6.59 -2.65
N GLY A 78 1.37 -5.94 -2.21
CA GLY A 78 1.83 -5.96 -0.83
C GLY A 78 0.78 -5.47 0.17
N THR A 79 0.17 -4.31 -0.10
CA THR A 79 -0.90 -3.73 0.71
C THR A 79 -2.07 -4.71 0.87
N TYR A 80 -2.51 -5.33 -0.23
CA TYR A 80 -3.59 -6.31 -0.17
C TYR A 80 -3.25 -7.48 0.75
N LYS A 81 -2.02 -8.00 0.69
CA LYS A 81 -1.61 -9.10 1.57
C LYS A 81 -1.52 -8.69 3.04
N VAL A 82 -1.06 -7.46 3.33
CA VAL A 82 -1.06 -6.90 4.69
C VAL A 82 -2.49 -6.77 5.24
N ILE A 83 -3.42 -6.27 4.42
CA ILE A 83 -4.82 -6.13 4.81
C ILE A 83 -5.46 -7.50 5.03
N ASP A 84 -5.17 -8.47 4.15
CA ASP A 84 -5.72 -9.81 4.23
C ASP A 84 -5.22 -10.55 5.48
N SER A 85 -3.93 -10.43 5.82
CA SER A 85 -3.36 -11.02 7.04
C SER A 85 -3.91 -10.40 8.33
N ARG A 86 -4.42 -9.15 8.25
CA ARG A 86 -5.00 -8.40 9.38
C ARG A 86 -6.52 -8.37 9.39
N ARG A 87 -7.20 -9.12 8.52
CA ARG A 87 -8.66 -9.02 8.36
C ARG A 87 -9.39 -9.34 9.66
N LYS A 88 -10.16 -8.37 10.16
CA LYS A 88 -11.00 -8.48 11.36
C LYS A 88 -12.46 -8.83 11.01
N LEU A 89 -13.15 -9.51 11.94
CA LEU A 89 -14.57 -9.86 11.81
C LEU A 89 -15.52 -8.67 12.00
N LYS A 90 -15.08 -7.59 12.65
CA LYS A 90 -15.85 -6.35 12.84
C LYS A 90 -15.24 -5.24 11.97
N ILE A 91 -16.04 -4.69 11.05
CA ILE A 91 -15.63 -3.67 10.08
C ILE A 91 -16.40 -2.37 10.35
N THR A 92 -15.67 -1.27 10.50
CA THR A 92 -16.14 0.12 10.61
C THR A 92 -16.24 0.75 9.23
N TRP A 93 -17.36 1.44 8.97
CA TRP A 93 -17.68 2.04 7.67
C TRP A 93 -17.57 3.57 7.73
N PHE A 94 -17.18 4.19 6.62
CA PHE A 94 -17.38 5.62 6.42
C PHE A 94 -18.57 5.86 5.47
N GLU A 95 -19.55 6.63 5.91
CA GLU A 95 -20.54 7.22 5.02
C GLU A 95 -20.01 8.54 4.48
N LEU A 96 -19.60 8.58 3.20
CA LEU A 96 -19.25 9.84 2.55
C LEU A 96 -20.51 10.64 2.27
N LYS A 97 -20.74 11.74 3.01
CA LYS A 97 -21.78 12.72 2.69
C LYS A 97 -21.25 13.75 1.70
N GLU A 98 -22.11 14.13 0.76
CA GLU A 98 -21.81 15.13 -0.26
C GLU A 98 -21.53 16.49 0.40
N GLY A 99 -20.41 17.13 0.05
CA GLY A 99 -20.03 18.46 0.57
C GLY A 99 -19.16 18.48 1.83
N GLU A 100 -18.69 17.34 2.34
CA GLU A 100 -17.72 17.35 3.45
C GLU A 100 -16.34 17.84 2.98
N LEU A 101 -15.98 19.06 3.40
CA LEU A 101 -14.62 19.57 3.34
C LEU A 101 -13.79 18.88 4.43
N VAL A 102 -12.70 18.24 4.05
CA VAL A 102 -11.75 17.66 4.99
C VAL A 102 -10.44 18.42 4.86
N GLU A 103 -9.93 18.92 5.98
CA GLU A 103 -8.69 19.68 6.02
C GLU A 103 -7.49 18.80 5.67
N GLU A 104 -6.64 19.33 4.79
CA GLU A 104 -5.35 18.74 4.44
C GLU A 104 -4.36 19.06 5.57
N GLN A 105 -4.15 18.10 6.45
CA GLN A 105 -3.12 18.18 7.48
C GLN A 105 -2.11 17.06 7.26
N ASP A 106 -0.82 17.42 7.28
CA ASP A 106 0.24 16.46 7.01
C ASP A 106 0.36 15.46 8.17
N PHE A 107 0.26 14.16 7.87
CA PHE A 107 0.33 13.07 8.85
C PHE A 107 1.74 12.46 8.91
N HIS A 108 2.69 13.00 8.13
CA HIS A 108 3.99 12.37 7.90
C HIS A 108 5.02 12.53 9.03
N GLU A 109 4.73 13.23 10.12
CA GLU A 109 5.79 13.64 11.09
C GLU A 109 5.93 12.85 12.40
N THR A 110 5.13 11.82 12.70
CA THR A 110 5.26 11.13 14.00
C THR A 110 5.29 9.61 13.86
N LEU A 111 6.42 9.06 13.40
CA LEU A 111 6.58 7.63 13.15
C LEU A 111 7.87 7.03 13.75
N TYR A 112 8.35 7.57 14.88
CA TYR A 112 9.59 7.10 15.54
C TYR A 112 9.37 6.01 16.59
N GLN A 113 8.11 5.72 16.97
CA GLN A 113 7.78 4.73 17.99
C GLN A 113 7.07 3.52 17.40
N LYS A 114 7.71 2.35 17.46
CA LYS A 114 7.18 1.07 16.95
C LYS A 114 5.83 0.70 17.58
N GLU A 115 5.67 0.93 18.89
CA GLU A 115 4.45 0.59 19.62
C GLU A 115 3.25 1.44 19.18
N LEU A 116 3.45 2.75 19.01
CA LEU A 116 2.43 3.65 18.48
C LEU A 116 2.03 3.27 17.05
N LEU A 117 3.02 2.93 16.22
CA LEU A 117 2.81 2.45 14.86
C LEU A 117 1.95 1.20 14.80
N ASP A 118 2.29 0.21 15.63
CA ASP A 118 1.52 -1.04 15.72
C ASP A 118 0.09 -0.77 16.20
N ALA A 119 -0.09 0.13 17.18
CA ALA A 119 -1.41 0.53 17.66
C ALA A 119 -2.25 1.24 16.57
N ILE A 120 -1.66 2.18 15.83
CA ILE A 120 -2.31 2.85 14.69
C ILE A 120 -2.70 1.83 13.63
N ASN A 121 -1.79 0.94 13.24
CA ASN A 121 -2.06 -0.09 12.26
C ASN A 121 -3.19 -1.04 12.70
N GLN A 122 -3.24 -1.41 13.98
CA GLN A 122 -4.32 -2.22 14.54
C GLN A 122 -5.67 -1.46 14.55
N TYR A 123 -5.65 -0.16 14.81
CA TYR A 123 -6.83 0.69 14.74
C TYR A 123 -7.36 0.80 13.31
N VAL A 124 -6.48 1.09 12.34
CA VAL A 124 -6.79 1.18 10.91
C VAL A 124 -7.35 -0.15 10.38
N ALA A 125 -6.87 -1.29 10.87
CA ALA A 125 -7.37 -2.61 10.47
C ALA A 125 -8.86 -2.85 10.79
N ASN A 126 -9.49 -2.00 11.62
CA ASN A 126 -10.92 -2.05 11.88
C ASN A 126 -11.76 -1.40 10.77
N PHE A 127 -11.19 -0.63 9.85
CA PHE A 127 -11.93 0.08 8.80
C PHE A 127 -12.14 -0.77 7.55
N GLN A 128 -12.94 -0.33 6.59
CA GLN A 128 -13.11 -1.08 5.33
C GLN A 128 -11.79 -1.24 4.57
N PRO A 129 -11.58 -2.35 3.82
CA PRO A 129 -10.35 -2.61 3.09
C PRO A 129 -9.89 -1.48 2.16
N GLU A 130 -10.81 -0.77 1.52
CA GLU A 130 -10.51 0.38 0.65
C GLU A 130 -9.82 1.52 1.41
N ILE A 131 -10.30 1.83 2.63
CA ILE A 131 -9.74 2.89 3.48
C ILE A 131 -8.34 2.48 3.95
N GLN A 132 -8.17 1.21 4.33
CA GLN A 132 -6.88 0.65 4.70
C GLN A 132 -5.89 0.72 3.53
N GLU A 133 -6.33 0.34 2.33
CA GLU A 133 -5.49 0.36 1.12
C GLU A 133 -4.98 1.78 0.83
N ILE A 134 -5.87 2.79 0.88
CA ILE A 134 -5.50 4.20 0.70
C ILE A 134 -4.49 4.66 1.75
N PHE A 135 -4.72 4.33 3.03
CA PHE A 135 -3.80 4.68 4.12
C PHE A 135 -2.41 4.10 3.91
N HIS A 136 -2.33 2.79 3.67
CA HIS A 136 -1.04 2.11 3.54
C HIS A 136 -0.25 2.57 2.31
N LEU A 137 -0.94 2.83 1.20
CA LEU A 137 -0.32 3.37 -0.02
C LEU A 137 0.18 4.80 0.18
N ARG A 138 -0.55 5.65 0.91
CA ARG A 138 -0.18 7.05 1.16
C ARG A 138 0.95 7.18 2.19
N VAL A 139 0.87 6.45 3.29
CA VAL A 139 1.79 6.58 4.43
C VAL A 139 3.08 5.81 4.20
N TYR A 140 3.00 4.53 3.81
CA TYR A 140 4.20 3.71 3.64
C TYR A 140 4.70 3.68 2.19
N GLY A 141 3.79 3.83 1.23
CA GLY A 141 4.13 3.80 -0.19
C GLY A 141 4.59 5.16 -0.71
N GLU A 142 4.38 6.21 0.09
CA GLU A 142 4.67 7.61 -0.23
C GLU A 142 4.03 8.06 -1.55
N LEU A 143 2.93 7.40 -1.94
CA LEU A 143 2.22 7.69 -3.18
C LEU A 143 1.37 8.96 -3.03
N SER A 144 1.37 9.79 -4.07
CA SER A 144 0.50 10.96 -4.16
C SER A 144 -0.96 10.54 -4.40
N PHE A 145 -1.92 11.40 -4.03
CA PHE A 145 -3.33 11.14 -4.31
C PHE A 145 -3.65 10.91 -5.79
N PRO A 146 -3.04 11.64 -6.76
CA PRO A 146 -3.18 11.32 -8.18
C PRO A 146 -2.70 9.91 -8.55
N GLU A 147 -1.58 9.45 -7.97
CA GLU A 147 -1.07 8.10 -8.22
C GLU A 147 -2.02 7.03 -7.65
N ILE A 148 -2.53 7.22 -6.43
CA ILE A 148 -3.50 6.32 -5.81
C ILE A 148 -4.82 6.32 -6.62
N SER A 149 -5.27 7.48 -7.08
CA SER A 149 -6.44 7.66 -7.96
C SER A 149 -6.31 6.83 -9.25
N SER A 150 -5.19 6.98 -9.96
CA SER A 150 -4.91 6.22 -11.18
C SER A 150 -4.79 4.72 -10.92
N LEU A 151 -4.13 4.32 -9.83
CA LEU A 151 -3.93 2.94 -9.44
C LEU A 151 -5.23 2.22 -9.07
N LEU A 152 -6.09 2.88 -8.29
CA LEU A 152 -7.37 2.32 -7.81
C LEU A 152 -8.54 2.55 -8.76
N ALA A 153 -8.35 3.37 -9.80
CA ALA A 153 -9.38 3.81 -10.73
C ALA A 153 -10.58 4.47 -10.03
N GLN A 154 -10.30 5.35 -9.06
CA GLN A 154 -11.29 6.11 -8.30
C GLN A 154 -11.03 7.61 -8.40
N LYS A 155 -12.04 8.43 -8.11
CA LYS A 155 -11.88 9.90 -8.09
C LYS A 155 -10.92 10.33 -6.97
N GLU A 156 -10.02 11.26 -7.28
CA GLU A 156 -9.04 11.78 -6.31
C GLU A 156 -9.73 12.42 -5.11
N GLU A 157 -10.84 13.14 -5.32
CA GLU A 157 -11.61 13.79 -4.26
C GLU A 157 -12.16 12.78 -3.27
N ARG A 158 -12.60 11.60 -3.76
CA ARG A 158 -13.07 10.50 -2.91
C ARG A 158 -11.92 9.96 -2.06
N ILE A 159 -10.76 9.72 -2.66
CA ILE A 159 -9.59 9.19 -1.96
C ILE A 159 -9.14 10.14 -0.85
N LYS A 160 -9.04 11.44 -1.16
CA LYS A 160 -8.70 12.49 -0.18
C LYS A 160 -9.70 12.51 0.98
N ALA A 161 -11.01 12.48 0.67
CA ALA A 161 -12.04 12.48 1.70
C ALA A 161 -11.94 11.26 2.63
N LEU A 162 -11.75 10.06 2.08
CA LEU A 162 -11.57 8.84 2.89
C LEU A 162 -10.29 8.90 3.73
N TYR A 163 -9.17 9.34 3.15
CA TYR A 163 -7.89 9.44 3.82
C TYR A 163 -7.95 10.42 5.00
N TYR A 164 -8.34 11.66 4.77
CA TYR A 164 -8.32 12.67 5.82
C TYR A 164 -9.32 12.41 6.93
N ARG A 165 -10.45 11.75 6.64
CA ARG A 165 -11.37 11.28 7.69
C ARG A 165 -10.75 10.21 8.57
N LEU A 166 -10.02 9.26 7.97
CA LEU A 166 -9.26 8.29 8.74
C LEU A 166 -8.21 8.99 9.60
N ILE A 167 -7.43 9.91 9.04
CA ILE A 167 -6.39 10.63 9.79
C ILE A 167 -6.98 11.41 10.97
N LYS A 168 -8.12 12.07 10.77
CA LYS A 168 -8.82 12.74 11.87
C LYS A 168 -9.18 11.76 12.99
N LYS A 169 -9.70 10.58 12.65
CA LYS A 169 -10.05 9.53 13.63
C LYS A 169 -8.83 8.97 14.36
N VAL A 170 -7.74 8.73 13.64
CA VAL A 170 -6.47 8.29 14.22
C VAL A 170 -5.97 9.35 15.20
N ARG A 171 -5.97 10.63 14.84
CA ARG A 171 -5.55 11.70 15.76
C ARG A 171 -6.45 11.83 16.99
N GLU A 172 -7.77 11.73 16.82
CA GLU A 172 -8.71 11.73 17.96
C GLU A 172 -8.42 10.56 18.94
N GLU A 173 -8.16 9.37 18.40
CA GLU A 173 -7.87 8.16 19.21
C GLU A 173 -6.51 8.23 19.92
N PHE A 174 -5.49 8.75 19.23
CA PHE A 174 -4.10 8.74 19.69
C PHE A 174 -3.58 10.12 20.13
N HIS A 175 -4.46 11.07 20.45
CA HIS A 175 -4.10 12.43 20.84
C HIS A 175 -3.21 12.51 22.09
N ASP A 176 -3.27 11.49 22.96
CA ASP A 176 -2.45 11.40 24.18
C ASP A 176 -0.98 10.97 23.93
N TYR A 177 -0.60 10.71 22.67
CA TYR A 177 0.76 10.30 22.28
C TYR A 177 1.60 11.45 21.67
N GLU A 178 1.09 12.68 21.64
CA GLU A 178 1.84 13.92 21.33
C GLU A 178 2.60 14.47 22.54
#